data_AF-A0A962EJS8-F1
#
_entry.id   AF-A0A962EJS8-F1
#
_cell.length_a   1.000
_cell.length_b   1.000
_cell.length_c   1.000
_cell.angle_alpha   90.00
_cell.angle_beta   90.00
_cell.angle_gamma   90.00
#
_symmetry.space_group_name_H-M   'P 1'
#
loop_
_entity.id
_entity.type
_entity.pdbx_description
1 polymer ?
#
loop_
_entity_poly.entity_id
_entity_poly.type
_entity_poly.pdbx_seq_one_letter_code
_entity_poly.pdbx_strand_id
1 'polypeptide(L)'
;MARFCAEKITPPKFKAASQWKEQCLLGHGSLFSSEAIWNADNVKALMDNFVNKPDEGDGDFFEKLEGQLSGTKPQVKMLAAEMLWFMLICPSNIGVGSKHDSISRVWAWSGNNLDQSSPLLAEDVLDGIGSSGTAYNTNRWREFGYFTRVLEALYKLDTSRQKELLSDGWALAKWLEAIPENDARQLRHMILFLLFPDDFERIFGGTDRRAVVKAFTNRTSAQMKKFSALEIDIELQSIRQKQVTDFGTAQLDFYIPPLKEMWKGGASTHWLFAWNPNNFVWNEINDEIAQIENGKTVIGRWSCSNLNMSPGDRAWLIRVGVEPKGIMATGNVISEPYEADHYEPEKAKQGKTCNYVDIEFTKILDVFKDTFVELQDLERITIDKQTWVPQSSGIEIHDRSAGLLEKLWNQVARSNSSKVSEPLPIMKHEPKNLIL
;
A
#
# COMPACT_ATOMS: atom_id res chain seq x y z
N MET A 1 4.65 -12.17 -9.47
CA MET A 1 5.58 -12.02 -8.32
C MET A 1 5.15 -10.81 -7.51
N ALA A 2 5.14 -10.88 -6.18
CA ALA A 2 4.67 -9.79 -5.32
C ALA A 2 5.72 -8.67 -5.10
N ARG A 3 6.88 -8.77 -5.77
CA ARG A 3 7.94 -7.74 -5.78
C ARG A 3 7.45 -6.35 -6.20
N PHE A 4 6.49 -6.30 -7.12
CA PHE A 4 5.96 -5.03 -7.64
C PHE A 4 5.12 -4.32 -6.58
N CYS A 5 5.57 -3.12 -6.19
CA CYS A 5 4.86 -2.22 -5.29
C CYS A 5 4.82 -0.84 -5.97
N ALA A 6 3.71 -0.47 -6.62
CA ALA A 6 3.75 0.69 -7.54
C ALA A 6 4.13 2.01 -6.85
N GLU A 7 3.77 2.17 -5.58
CA GLU A 7 4.01 3.40 -4.81
C GLU A 7 5.36 3.40 -4.08
N LYS A 8 6.17 2.33 -4.17
CA LYS A 8 7.37 2.13 -3.34
C LYS A 8 8.53 1.53 -4.12
N ILE A 9 9.72 2.10 -3.92
CA ILE A 9 10.96 1.54 -4.46
C ILE A 9 11.38 0.37 -3.58
N THR A 10 11.28 -0.87 -4.07
CA THR A 10 11.59 -2.08 -3.26
C THR A 10 12.95 -2.74 -3.46
N PRO A 11 13.66 -2.61 -4.61
CA PRO A 11 14.93 -3.34 -4.81
C PRO A 11 16.01 -3.12 -3.74
N PRO A 12 16.27 -1.90 -3.23
CA PRO A 12 17.27 -1.69 -2.17
C PRO A 12 16.95 -2.45 -0.89
N LYS A 13 15.67 -2.58 -0.53
CA LYS A 13 15.20 -3.26 0.68
C LYS A 13 15.34 -4.77 0.58
N PHE A 14 15.02 -5.34 -0.58
CA PHE A 14 15.27 -6.76 -0.83
C PHE A 14 16.77 -7.08 -0.86
N LYS A 15 17.59 -6.18 -1.41
CA LYS A 15 19.05 -6.31 -1.36
C LYS A 15 19.57 -6.28 0.09
N ALA A 16 19.10 -5.33 0.89
CA ALA A 16 19.44 -5.21 2.31
C ALA A 16 19.00 -6.45 3.11
N ALA A 17 17.79 -6.95 2.90
CA ALA A 17 17.31 -8.19 3.52
C ALA A 17 18.12 -9.42 3.09
N SER A 18 18.54 -9.49 1.82
CA SER A 18 19.42 -10.55 1.33
C SER A 18 20.79 -10.49 1.97
N GLN A 19 21.37 -9.29 2.11
CA GLN A 19 22.63 -9.09 2.83
C GLN A 19 22.50 -9.54 4.29
N TRP A 20 21.44 -9.14 4.98
CA TRP A 20 21.15 -9.59 6.34
C TRP A 20 21.03 -11.11 6.45
N LYS A 21 20.32 -11.77 5.52
CA LYS A 21 20.21 -13.24 5.51
C LYS A 21 21.58 -13.93 5.42
N GLU A 22 22.41 -13.51 4.47
CA GLU A 22 23.70 -14.15 4.20
C GLU A 22 24.75 -13.79 5.27
N GLN A 23 24.91 -12.51 5.60
CA GLN A 23 25.94 -12.01 6.51
C GLN A 23 25.62 -12.31 7.97
N CYS A 24 24.35 -12.22 8.36
CA CYS A 24 23.93 -12.27 9.76
C CYS A 24 23.35 -13.63 10.14
N LEU A 25 22.28 -14.08 9.47
CA LEU A 25 21.64 -15.33 9.85
C LEU A 25 22.53 -16.54 9.58
N LEU A 26 23.18 -16.59 8.42
CA LEU A 26 24.06 -17.69 8.02
C LEU A 26 25.53 -17.45 8.38
N GLY A 27 25.99 -16.20 8.29
CA GLY A 27 27.39 -15.82 8.53
C GLY A 27 27.72 -15.41 9.97
N HIS A 28 26.72 -15.23 10.84
CA HIS A 28 26.85 -14.78 12.23
C HIS A 28 27.46 -13.38 12.43
N GLY A 29 27.73 -12.64 11.35
CA GLY A 29 28.31 -11.30 11.36
C GLY A 29 27.30 -10.19 11.64
N SER A 30 27.80 -8.99 11.91
CA SER A 30 27.03 -7.75 12.05
C SER A 30 26.89 -7.02 10.71
N LEU A 31 25.79 -6.29 10.51
CA LEU A 31 25.60 -5.38 9.38
C LEU A 31 26.39 -4.08 9.51
N PHE A 32 26.55 -3.58 10.74
CA PHE A 32 27.14 -2.27 11.02
C PHE A 32 28.50 -2.31 11.73
N SER A 33 29.09 -3.50 11.88
CA SER A 33 30.41 -3.68 12.48
C SER A 33 31.12 -4.93 11.97
N SER A 34 32.37 -5.13 12.36
CA SER A 34 33.14 -6.35 12.09
C SER A 34 32.90 -7.47 13.12
N GLU A 35 32.05 -7.25 14.12
CA GLU A 35 31.78 -8.21 15.20
C GLU A 35 30.84 -9.33 14.74
N ALA A 36 30.99 -10.50 15.34
CA ALA A 36 30.06 -11.62 15.15
C ALA A 36 28.92 -11.54 16.18
N ILE A 37 27.86 -10.77 15.89
CA ILE A 37 26.80 -10.49 16.86
C ILE A 37 25.54 -11.35 16.69
N TRP A 38 25.30 -11.92 15.51
CA TRP A 38 24.11 -12.73 15.19
C TRP A 38 24.38 -14.21 15.50
N ASN A 39 24.45 -14.53 16.78
CA ASN A 39 24.80 -15.86 17.27
C ASN A 39 23.92 -16.32 18.44
N ALA A 40 24.03 -17.60 18.79
CA ALA A 40 23.22 -18.23 19.84
C ALA A 40 23.41 -17.58 21.22
N ASP A 41 24.63 -17.16 21.58
CA ASP A 41 24.93 -16.59 22.91
C ASP A 41 24.25 -15.23 23.11
N ASN A 42 24.33 -14.35 22.10
CA ASN A 42 23.71 -13.04 22.18
C ASN A 42 22.18 -13.13 22.13
N VAL A 43 21.64 -14.05 21.32
CA VAL A 43 20.19 -14.32 21.30
C VAL A 43 19.72 -14.91 22.63
N LYS A 44 20.51 -15.81 23.24
CA LYS A 44 20.22 -16.34 24.57
C LYS A 44 20.17 -15.22 25.61
N ALA A 45 21.10 -14.25 25.55
CA ALA A 45 21.08 -13.10 26.45
C ALA A 45 19.80 -12.25 26.29
N LEU A 46 19.32 -12.04 25.06
CA LEU A 46 18.02 -11.41 24.81
C LEU A 46 16.86 -12.25 25.36
N MET A 47 16.90 -13.59 25.20
CA MET A 47 15.89 -14.47 25.77
C MET A 47 15.83 -14.35 27.30
N ASP A 48 16.97 -14.43 27.97
CA ASP A 48 17.06 -14.44 29.43
C ASP A 48 16.67 -13.08 30.05
N ASN A 49 17.03 -11.97 29.41
CA ASN A 49 16.86 -10.63 29.98
C ASN A 49 15.63 -9.89 29.46
N PHE A 50 15.18 -10.17 28.23
CA PHE A 50 14.04 -9.51 27.62
C PHE A 50 12.77 -10.39 27.63
N VAL A 51 12.87 -11.59 27.05
CA VAL A 51 11.71 -12.44 26.79
C VAL A 51 11.22 -13.17 28.04
N ASN A 52 12.14 -13.76 28.79
CA ASN A 52 11.86 -14.57 29.98
C ASN A 52 11.77 -13.75 31.26
N LYS A 53 12.13 -12.46 31.19
CA LYS A 53 12.08 -11.51 32.31
C LYS A 53 11.53 -10.15 31.82
N PRO A 54 10.26 -10.10 31.38
CA PRO A 54 9.67 -8.86 30.88
C PRO A 54 9.56 -7.80 31.98
N ASP A 55 9.79 -6.55 31.62
CA ASP A 55 9.54 -5.40 32.50
C ASP A 55 8.07 -4.94 32.38
N GLU A 56 7.29 -5.23 33.42
CA GLU A 56 5.88 -4.83 33.55
C GLU A 56 5.69 -3.43 34.18
N GLY A 57 6.79 -2.73 34.52
CA GLY A 57 6.75 -1.39 35.10
C GLY A 57 6.29 -0.29 34.14
N ASP A 58 6.46 0.97 34.54
CA ASP A 58 6.18 2.13 33.70
C ASP A 58 7.30 2.37 32.66
N GLY A 59 7.04 3.22 31.67
CA GLY A 59 8.01 3.61 30.65
C GLY A 59 7.73 3.08 29.25
N ASP A 60 8.39 3.68 28.26
CA ASP A 60 8.25 3.30 26.86
C ASP A 60 9.05 2.02 26.53
N PHE A 61 8.85 1.52 25.31
CA PHE A 61 9.55 0.30 24.84
C PHE A 61 11.08 0.41 24.93
N PHE A 62 11.66 1.57 24.61
CA PHE A 62 13.10 1.75 24.58
C PHE A 62 13.68 1.89 25.99
N GLU A 63 13.01 2.61 26.89
CA GLU A 63 13.42 2.74 28.29
C GLU A 63 13.48 1.36 28.97
N LYS A 64 12.44 0.55 28.76
CA LYS A 64 12.39 -0.83 29.28
C LYS A 64 13.45 -1.72 28.66
N LEU A 65 13.61 -1.67 27.33
CA LEU A 65 14.64 -2.45 26.64
C LEU A 65 16.04 -2.07 27.12
N GLU A 66 16.33 -0.78 27.31
CA GLU A 66 17.61 -0.30 27.85
C GLU A 66 17.87 -0.83 29.25
N GLY A 67 16.88 -0.70 30.15
CA GLY A 67 16.96 -1.21 31.52
C GLY A 67 17.21 -2.71 31.56
N GLN A 68 16.45 -3.48 30.77
CA GLN A 68 16.57 -4.93 30.66
C GLN A 68 17.91 -5.38 30.07
N LEU A 69 18.50 -4.60 29.15
CA LEU A 69 19.79 -4.94 28.53
C LEU A 69 21.01 -4.33 29.23
N SER A 70 20.82 -3.46 30.22
CA SER A 70 21.91 -2.70 30.89
C SER A 70 23.10 -3.57 31.31
N GLY A 71 22.84 -4.70 31.99
CA GLY A 71 23.85 -5.66 32.46
C GLY A 71 24.40 -6.63 31.42
N THR A 72 23.98 -6.53 30.16
CA THR A 72 24.44 -7.41 29.06
C THR A 72 25.67 -6.83 28.35
N LYS A 73 26.39 -7.70 27.63
CA LYS A 73 27.56 -7.33 26.82
C LYS A 73 27.17 -6.35 25.70
N PRO A 74 28.10 -5.47 25.25
CA PRO A 74 27.88 -4.55 24.12
C PRO A 74 27.26 -5.21 22.87
N GLN A 75 27.72 -6.42 22.53
CA GLN A 75 27.25 -7.17 21.35
C GLN A 75 25.76 -7.53 21.39
N VAL A 76 25.18 -7.69 22.59
CA VAL A 76 23.74 -7.96 22.76
C VAL A 76 22.92 -6.72 22.41
N LYS A 77 23.42 -5.53 22.78
CA LYS A 77 22.79 -4.24 22.48
C LYS A 77 22.91 -3.91 20.99
N MET A 78 24.05 -4.24 20.38
CA MET A 78 24.22 -4.16 18.92
C MET A 78 23.25 -5.10 18.19
N LEU A 79 23.10 -6.35 18.65
CA LEU A 79 22.13 -7.29 18.08
C LEU A 79 20.70 -6.73 18.18
N ALA A 80 20.32 -6.17 19.32
CA ALA A 80 19.01 -5.55 19.50
C ALA A 80 18.79 -4.38 18.51
N ALA A 81 19.81 -3.56 18.27
CA ALA A 81 19.75 -2.47 17.29
C ALA A 81 19.58 -2.99 15.86
N GLU A 82 20.30 -4.03 15.45
CA GLU A 82 20.16 -4.62 14.10
C GLU A 82 18.84 -5.36 13.91
N MET A 83 18.32 -5.99 14.95
CA MET A 83 16.97 -6.55 14.95
C MET A 83 15.92 -5.45 14.73
N LEU A 84 16.07 -4.31 15.40
CA LEU A 84 15.17 -3.17 15.22
C LEU A 84 15.31 -2.55 13.83
N TRP A 85 16.52 -2.45 13.28
CA TRP A 85 16.72 -2.04 11.89
C TRP A 85 15.89 -2.92 10.96
N PHE A 86 16.00 -4.25 11.07
CA PHE A 86 15.25 -5.17 10.22
C PHE A 86 13.72 -5.00 10.39
N MET A 87 13.24 -4.91 11.62
CA MET A 87 11.82 -4.67 11.93
C MET A 87 11.28 -3.37 11.32
N LEU A 88 12.14 -2.37 11.11
CA LEU A 88 11.78 -1.06 10.60
C LEU A 88 11.94 -0.92 9.08
N ILE A 89 12.45 -1.92 8.35
CA ILE A 89 12.55 -1.88 6.88
C ILE A 89 11.16 -1.78 6.22
N CYS A 90 10.20 -2.57 6.69
CA CYS A 90 8.86 -2.63 6.07
C CYS A 90 7.94 -1.44 6.38
N PRO A 91 7.78 -0.97 7.65
CA PRO A 91 6.81 0.05 8.03
C PRO A 91 6.96 1.38 7.28
N SER A 92 6.07 1.72 6.34
CA SER A 92 6.11 3.01 5.63
C SER A 92 5.45 4.18 6.38
N ASN A 93 4.75 3.88 7.47
CA ASN A 93 4.07 4.85 8.34
C ASN A 93 4.96 5.40 9.46
N ILE A 94 6.26 5.10 9.44
CA ILE A 94 7.26 5.65 10.36
C ILE A 94 8.28 6.40 9.50
N GLY A 95 8.54 7.66 9.82
CA GLY A 95 9.50 8.48 9.07
C GLY A 95 10.94 7.96 9.17
N VAL A 96 11.71 8.14 8.11
CA VAL A 96 13.13 7.70 8.01
C VAL A 96 13.96 8.20 9.19
N GLY A 97 13.84 9.49 9.54
CA GLY A 97 14.53 10.08 10.69
C GLY A 97 14.20 9.37 12.00
N SER A 98 12.92 9.10 12.27
CA SER A 98 12.51 8.37 13.49
C SER A 98 13.03 6.93 13.54
N LYS A 99 13.16 6.26 12.38
CA LYS A 99 13.77 4.93 12.30
C LYS A 99 15.26 5.01 12.62
N HIS A 100 15.95 5.95 12.00
CA HIS A 100 17.36 6.22 12.24
C HIS A 100 17.65 6.51 13.72
N ASP A 101 16.86 7.39 14.35
CA ASP A 101 16.99 7.74 15.76
C ASP A 101 16.77 6.52 16.66
N SER A 102 15.77 5.70 16.34
CA SER A 102 15.48 4.46 17.08
C SER A 102 16.64 3.47 17.03
N ILE A 103 17.23 3.27 15.85
CA ILE A 103 18.36 2.35 15.64
C ILE A 103 19.62 2.89 16.33
N SER A 104 19.92 4.18 16.12
CA SER A 104 21.07 4.86 16.72
C SER A 104 21.00 4.88 18.24
N ARG A 105 19.82 5.15 18.82
CA ARG A 105 19.59 5.12 20.28
C ARG A 105 19.98 3.78 20.87
N VAL A 106 19.50 2.68 20.27
CA VAL A 106 19.74 1.33 20.78
C VAL A 106 21.20 0.90 20.56
N TRP A 107 21.79 1.27 19.42
CA TRP A 107 23.19 1.00 19.14
C TRP A 107 24.13 1.70 20.14
N ALA A 108 23.83 2.94 20.50
CA ALA A 108 24.62 3.75 21.43
C ALA A 108 24.75 3.10 22.82
N TRP A 109 23.79 2.29 23.26
CA TRP A 109 23.88 1.55 24.52
C TRP A 109 25.08 0.59 24.57
N SER A 110 25.57 0.16 23.40
CA SER A 110 26.77 -0.68 23.31
C SER A 110 28.06 0.07 23.64
N GLY A 111 28.05 1.40 23.61
CA GLY A 111 29.25 2.25 23.72
C GLY A 111 30.05 2.37 22.42
N ASN A 112 29.61 1.75 21.32
CA ASN A 112 30.25 1.84 20.02
C ASN A 112 29.59 2.91 19.13
N ASN A 113 30.36 3.46 18.20
CA ASN A 113 29.85 4.39 17.20
C ASN A 113 29.16 3.64 16.06
N LEU A 114 27.99 4.11 15.66
CA LEU A 114 27.31 3.65 14.44
C LEU A 114 27.79 4.50 13.26
N ASP A 115 28.20 3.87 12.17
CA ASP A 115 28.50 4.60 10.93
C ASP A 115 27.19 5.11 10.30
N GLN A 116 26.93 6.40 10.51
CA GLN A 116 25.74 7.08 9.99
C GLN A 116 25.73 7.22 8.47
N SER A 117 26.87 6.97 7.80
CA SER A 117 26.96 6.95 6.34
C SER A 117 26.67 5.59 5.72
N SER A 118 26.35 4.57 6.54
CA SER A 118 26.03 3.23 6.05
C SER A 118 24.88 3.26 5.03
N PRO A 119 25.04 2.64 3.84
CA PRO A 119 23.96 2.52 2.87
C PRO A 119 22.71 1.81 3.40
N LEU A 120 22.85 1.01 4.46
CA LEU A 120 21.72 0.33 5.10
C LEU A 120 20.86 1.27 5.94
N LEU A 121 21.34 2.47 6.24
CA LEU A 121 20.59 3.56 6.89
C LEU A 121 20.06 4.60 5.90
N ALA A 122 20.30 4.42 4.59
CA ALA A 122 19.84 5.34 3.57
C ALA A 122 18.31 5.34 3.43
N GLU A 123 17.78 6.45 2.92
CA GLU A 123 16.34 6.67 2.74
C GLU A 123 15.69 5.59 1.85
N ASP A 124 16.36 5.16 0.79
CA ASP A 124 15.84 4.15 -0.13
C ASP A 124 15.74 2.73 0.49
N VAL A 125 16.41 2.49 1.63
CA VAL A 125 16.24 1.29 2.46
C VAL A 125 15.18 1.52 3.54
N LEU A 126 15.13 2.71 4.13
CA LEU A 126 14.31 3.01 5.31
C LEU A 126 12.96 3.71 5.03
N ASP A 127 12.59 4.09 3.81
CA ASP A 127 11.30 4.74 3.49
C ASP A 127 10.08 3.78 3.51
N GLY A 128 10.31 2.48 3.68
CA GLY A 128 9.26 1.47 3.89
C GLY A 128 8.64 0.86 2.62
N ILE A 129 7.89 -0.22 2.81
CA ILE A 129 7.16 -0.95 1.76
C ILE A 129 5.66 -0.94 2.02
N GLY A 130 5.23 -1.03 3.29
CA GLY A 130 3.82 -1.08 3.67
C GLY A 130 3.61 -0.64 5.11
N SER A 131 2.41 -0.18 5.44
CA SER A 131 2.10 0.28 6.80
C SER A 131 2.04 -0.89 7.78
N SER A 132 2.64 -0.74 8.96
CA SER A 132 2.54 -1.71 10.07
C SER A 132 1.28 -1.53 10.93
N GLY A 133 0.56 -0.42 10.76
CA GLY A 133 -0.63 -0.09 11.56
C GLY A 133 -0.33 0.16 13.05
N THR A 134 -1.34 0.67 13.77
CA THR A 134 -1.19 1.08 15.17
C THR A 134 -0.83 -0.09 16.09
N ALA A 135 -1.48 -1.25 15.91
CA ALA A 135 -1.28 -2.41 16.77
C ALA A 135 0.17 -2.91 16.79
N TYR A 136 0.85 -2.92 15.63
CA TYR A 136 2.26 -3.28 15.55
C TYR A 136 3.15 -2.30 16.30
N ASN A 137 2.91 -1.00 16.11
CA ASN A 137 3.71 0.05 16.75
C ASN A 137 3.54 0.06 18.27
N THR A 138 2.31 -0.06 18.75
CA THR A 138 2.00 -0.14 20.19
C THR A 138 2.52 -1.43 20.82
N ASN A 139 2.47 -2.56 20.09
CA ASN A 139 2.94 -3.86 20.57
C ASN A 139 4.31 -4.25 20.03
N ARG A 140 5.18 -3.28 19.69
CA ARG A 140 6.50 -3.54 19.11
C ARG A 140 7.33 -4.50 19.94
N TRP A 141 7.22 -4.42 21.26
CA TRP A 141 7.90 -5.31 22.20
C TRP A 141 7.51 -6.79 22.00
N ARG A 142 6.27 -7.09 21.61
CA ARG A 142 5.82 -8.46 21.29
C ARG A 142 6.42 -8.95 19.98
N GLU A 143 6.52 -8.08 18.99
CA GLU A 143 7.15 -8.40 17.70
C GLU A 143 8.66 -8.62 17.88
N PHE A 144 9.33 -7.80 18.70
CA PHE A 144 10.73 -8.00 19.06
C PHE A 144 10.93 -9.32 19.81
N GLY A 145 10.09 -9.62 20.80
CA GLY A 145 10.15 -10.87 21.54
C GLY A 145 9.82 -12.10 20.68
N TYR A 146 8.93 -11.99 19.70
CA TYR A 146 8.72 -13.04 18.70
C TYR A 146 9.96 -13.23 17.84
N PHE A 147 10.60 -12.15 17.39
CA PHE A 147 11.83 -12.23 16.62
C PHE A 147 12.94 -12.94 17.40
N THR A 148 13.12 -12.61 18.68
CA THR A 148 14.10 -13.29 19.54
C THR A 148 13.83 -14.79 19.62
N ARG A 149 12.56 -15.22 19.76
CA ARG A 149 12.19 -16.65 19.76
C ARG A 149 12.47 -17.34 18.43
N VAL A 150 12.21 -16.66 17.30
CA VAL A 150 12.55 -17.16 15.96
C VAL A 150 14.05 -17.39 15.86
N LEU A 151 14.87 -16.41 16.26
CA LEU A 151 16.33 -16.52 16.21
C LEU A 151 16.84 -17.61 17.16
N GLU A 152 16.27 -17.73 18.35
CA GLU A 152 16.66 -18.76 19.33
C GLU A 152 16.40 -20.16 18.77
N ALA A 153 15.22 -20.36 18.17
CA ALA A 153 14.86 -21.63 17.55
C ALA A 153 15.72 -21.92 16.32
N LEU A 154 16.02 -20.91 15.49
CA LEU A 154 16.85 -21.06 14.29
C LEU A 154 18.29 -21.49 14.65
N TYR A 155 18.92 -20.83 15.63
CA TYR A 155 20.29 -21.13 16.02
C TYR A 155 20.45 -22.43 16.83
N LYS A 156 19.35 -23.06 17.26
CA LYS A 156 19.37 -24.43 17.81
C LYS A 156 19.46 -25.50 16.71
N LEU A 157 19.16 -25.15 15.46
CA LEU A 157 19.26 -26.06 14.32
C LEU A 157 20.71 -26.14 13.84
N ASP A 158 21.07 -27.26 13.22
CA ASP A 158 22.34 -27.37 12.51
C ASP A 158 22.37 -26.47 11.26
N THR A 159 23.57 -26.16 10.78
CA THR A 159 23.77 -25.26 9.64
C THR A 159 23.10 -25.75 8.35
N SER A 160 22.97 -27.07 8.14
CA SER A 160 22.30 -27.60 6.95
C SER A 160 20.82 -27.27 6.99
N ARG A 161 20.17 -27.50 8.13
CA ARG A 161 18.75 -27.18 8.31
C ARG A 161 18.47 -25.68 8.27
N GLN A 162 19.37 -24.85 8.82
CA GLN A 162 19.26 -23.38 8.71
C GLN A 162 19.26 -22.93 7.24
N LYS A 163 20.21 -23.44 6.44
CA LYS A 163 20.32 -23.12 5.01
C LYS A 163 19.11 -23.56 4.21
N GLU A 164 18.60 -24.76 4.50
CA GLU A 164 17.38 -25.27 3.86
C GLU A 164 16.20 -24.32 4.10
N LEU A 165 15.92 -23.97 5.36
CA LEU A 165 14.83 -23.05 5.71
C LEU A 165 15.00 -21.67 5.07
N LEU A 166 16.23 -21.13 5.04
CA LEU A 166 16.51 -19.82 4.45
C LEU A 166 16.64 -19.82 2.91
N SER A 167 16.42 -20.97 2.28
CA SER A 167 16.39 -21.15 0.82
C SER A 167 14.99 -21.43 0.26
N ASP A 168 14.04 -21.85 1.12
CA ASP A 168 12.66 -22.18 0.75
C ASP A 168 11.68 -21.46 1.68
N GLY A 169 10.96 -20.48 1.12
CA GLY A 169 10.04 -19.66 1.87
C GLY A 169 8.84 -20.44 2.43
N TRP A 170 8.38 -21.50 1.76
CA TRP A 170 7.29 -22.35 2.24
C TRP A 170 7.76 -23.26 3.38
N ALA A 171 8.98 -23.80 3.29
CA ALA A 171 9.60 -24.54 4.38
C ALA A 171 9.79 -23.65 5.62
N LEU A 172 10.27 -22.41 5.44
CA LEU A 172 10.36 -21.42 6.52
C LEU A 172 8.98 -21.10 7.10
N ALA A 173 8.01 -20.78 6.24
CA ALA A 173 6.66 -20.42 6.65
C ALA A 173 6.00 -21.52 7.50
N LYS A 174 6.22 -22.79 7.13
CA LYS A 174 5.77 -23.98 7.87
C LYS A 174 6.50 -24.17 9.19
N TRP A 175 7.82 -24.04 9.19
CA TRP A 175 8.63 -24.19 10.40
C TRP A 175 8.27 -23.14 11.46
N LEU A 176 7.98 -21.91 11.03
CA LEU A 176 7.57 -20.81 11.90
C LEU A 176 6.25 -21.09 12.65
N GLU A 177 5.38 -22.02 12.21
CA GLU A 177 4.16 -22.40 12.94
C GLU A 177 4.45 -22.99 14.33
N ALA A 178 5.66 -23.55 14.54
CA ALA A 178 6.09 -24.06 15.83
C ALA A 178 6.49 -22.96 16.83
N ILE A 179 6.65 -21.71 16.36
CA ILE A 179 7.07 -20.59 17.21
C ILE A 179 5.85 -20.00 17.92
N PRO A 180 5.89 -19.81 19.26
CA PRO A 180 4.78 -19.22 20.01
C PRO A 180 4.32 -17.88 19.43
N GLU A 181 3.00 -17.68 19.42
CA GLU A 181 2.32 -16.50 18.88
C GLU A 181 2.46 -16.26 17.37
N ASN A 182 3.07 -17.16 16.58
CA ASN A 182 3.34 -16.97 15.14
C ASN A 182 2.17 -16.36 14.36
N ASP A 183 0.95 -16.88 14.53
CA ASP A 183 -0.22 -16.46 13.76
C ASP A 183 -0.73 -15.05 14.11
N ALA A 184 -0.31 -14.51 15.25
CA ALA A 184 -0.70 -13.19 15.72
C ALA A 184 0.34 -12.09 15.38
N ARG A 185 1.52 -12.46 14.87
CA ARG A 185 2.66 -11.55 14.69
C ARG A 185 2.75 -11.07 13.26
N GLN A 186 2.76 -9.75 13.06
CA GLN A 186 2.92 -9.21 11.71
C GLN A 186 4.36 -9.34 11.21
N LEU A 187 5.36 -9.34 12.10
CA LEU A 187 6.77 -9.47 11.72
C LEU A 187 7.03 -10.78 10.96
N ARG A 188 6.29 -11.85 11.27
CA ARG A 188 6.30 -13.10 10.49
C ARG A 188 6.16 -12.83 9.00
N HIS A 189 5.13 -12.08 8.62
CA HIS A 189 4.81 -11.79 7.23
C HIS A 189 5.85 -10.85 6.60
N MET A 190 6.43 -9.93 7.38
CA MET A 190 7.52 -9.07 6.91
C MET A 190 8.80 -9.88 6.63
N ILE A 191 9.16 -10.84 7.49
CA ILE A 191 10.30 -11.75 7.26
C ILE A 191 10.10 -12.52 5.96
N LEU A 192 8.95 -13.17 5.81
CA LEU A 192 8.64 -13.98 4.63
C LEU A 192 8.64 -13.14 3.35
N PHE A 193 8.03 -11.96 3.37
CA PHE A 193 8.01 -11.08 2.21
C PHE A 193 9.40 -10.54 1.84
N LEU A 194 10.20 -10.11 2.81
CA LEU A 194 11.53 -9.56 2.53
C LEU A 194 12.50 -10.60 1.97
N LEU A 195 12.42 -11.84 2.45
CA LEU A 195 13.29 -12.94 2.00
C LEU A 195 12.77 -13.65 0.74
N PHE A 196 11.44 -13.73 0.59
CA PHE A 196 10.77 -14.49 -0.47
C PHE A 196 9.62 -13.69 -1.11
N PRO A 197 9.88 -12.51 -1.71
CA PRO A 197 8.84 -11.63 -2.27
C PRO A 197 8.16 -12.19 -3.54
N ASP A 198 8.58 -13.36 -4.00
CA ASP A 198 7.97 -14.06 -5.12
C ASP A 198 6.84 -15.00 -4.69
N ASP A 199 6.92 -15.48 -3.45
CA ASP A 199 5.97 -16.42 -2.84
C ASP A 199 4.97 -15.72 -1.91
N PHE A 200 5.42 -14.68 -1.20
CA PHE A 200 4.62 -14.02 -0.16
C PHE A 200 4.26 -12.59 -0.53
N GLU A 201 3.13 -12.12 -0.02
CA GLU A 201 2.57 -10.80 -0.30
C GLU A 201 3.00 -9.73 0.71
N ARG A 202 3.08 -8.48 0.26
CA ARG A 202 3.33 -7.29 1.12
C ARG A 202 2.13 -6.90 2.02
N ILE A 203 1.27 -7.86 2.34
CA ILE A 203 0.08 -7.67 3.17
C ILE A 203 0.43 -8.21 4.56
N PHE A 204 0.91 -7.32 5.45
CA PHE A 204 1.44 -7.72 6.76
C PHE A 204 0.36 -7.84 7.84
N GLY A 205 -0.70 -7.06 7.75
CA GLY A 205 -1.78 -7.07 8.74
C GLY A 205 -2.71 -8.27 8.56
N GLY A 206 -2.91 -9.06 9.63
CA GLY A 206 -3.79 -10.24 9.57
C GLY A 206 -5.23 -9.93 9.12
N THR A 207 -5.77 -8.76 9.45
CA THR A 207 -7.10 -8.32 9.02
C THR A 207 -7.19 -8.18 7.50
N ASP A 208 -6.27 -7.42 6.89
CA ASP A 208 -6.22 -7.21 5.44
C ASP A 208 -5.98 -8.54 4.70
N ARG A 209 -5.06 -9.38 5.18
CA ARG A 209 -4.80 -10.71 4.60
C ARG A 209 -6.07 -11.54 4.49
N ARG A 210 -6.87 -11.59 5.56
CA ARG A 210 -8.15 -12.32 5.58
C ARG A 210 -9.22 -11.64 4.71
N ALA A 211 -9.24 -10.31 4.65
CA ALA A 211 -10.16 -9.57 3.80
C ALA A 211 -9.90 -9.84 2.31
N VAL A 212 -8.64 -9.83 1.88
CA VAL A 212 -8.22 -10.21 0.52
C VAL A 212 -8.69 -11.63 0.20
N VAL A 213 -8.34 -12.62 1.02
CA VAL A 213 -8.75 -14.01 0.75
C VAL A 213 -10.28 -14.14 0.69
N LYS A 214 -11.01 -13.46 1.57
CA LYS A 214 -12.48 -13.45 1.53
C LYS A 214 -13.04 -12.83 0.25
N ALA A 215 -12.43 -11.77 -0.27
CA ALA A 215 -12.92 -11.07 -1.46
C ALA A 215 -12.73 -11.88 -2.74
N PHE A 216 -11.64 -12.64 -2.84
CA PHE A 216 -11.29 -13.39 -4.05
C PHE A 216 -11.68 -14.88 -4.00
N THR A 217 -12.30 -15.33 -2.90
CA THR A 217 -12.70 -16.74 -2.73
C THR A 217 -14.11 -16.84 -2.16
N ASN A 218 -14.76 -17.99 -2.33
CA ASN A 218 -16.07 -18.27 -1.72
C ASN A 218 -15.96 -18.67 -0.24
N ARG A 219 -14.86 -18.36 0.45
CA ARG A 219 -14.64 -18.77 1.85
C ARG A 219 -15.41 -17.86 2.79
N THR A 220 -16.15 -18.48 3.70
CA THR A 220 -16.86 -17.77 4.77
C THR A 220 -15.90 -17.27 5.84
N SER A 221 -16.30 -16.22 6.57
CA SER A 221 -15.53 -15.73 7.72
C SER A 221 -15.34 -16.80 8.81
N ALA A 222 -16.26 -17.77 8.93
CA ALA A 222 -16.14 -18.88 9.87
C ALA A 222 -15.06 -19.89 9.46
N GLN A 223 -14.92 -20.19 8.17
CA GLN A 223 -13.83 -21.02 7.65
C GLN A 223 -12.49 -20.32 7.85
N MET A 224 -12.43 -19.03 7.50
CA MET A 224 -11.22 -18.20 7.62
C MET A 224 -10.68 -18.09 9.05
N LYS A 225 -11.55 -18.11 10.06
CA LYS A 225 -11.12 -18.10 11.47
C LYS A 225 -10.34 -19.35 11.89
N LYS A 226 -10.47 -20.46 11.15
CA LYS A 226 -9.79 -21.71 11.44
C LYS A 226 -8.41 -21.81 10.79
N PHE A 227 -8.09 -20.89 9.88
CA PHE A 227 -6.85 -21.01 9.12
C PHE A 227 -5.66 -20.50 9.91
N SER A 228 -4.56 -21.24 9.82
CA SER A 228 -3.26 -20.77 10.26
C SER A 228 -2.75 -19.64 9.35
N ALA A 229 -1.71 -18.95 9.79
CA ALA A 229 -1.06 -17.94 8.96
C ALA A 229 -0.54 -18.52 7.64
N LEU A 230 -0.05 -19.76 7.64
CA LEU A 230 0.44 -20.48 6.45
C LEU A 230 -0.69 -20.81 5.48
N GLU A 231 -1.84 -21.27 5.97
CA GLU A 231 -2.99 -21.55 5.11
C GLU A 231 -3.48 -20.27 4.41
N ILE A 232 -3.41 -19.13 5.09
CA ILE A 232 -3.68 -17.82 4.48
C ILE A 232 -2.59 -17.44 3.46
N ASP A 233 -1.31 -17.72 3.74
CA ASP A 233 -0.21 -17.51 2.77
C ASP A 233 -0.48 -18.30 1.47
N ILE A 234 -0.90 -19.56 1.58
CA ILE A 234 -1.24 -20.42 0.42
C ILE A 234 -2.40 -19.84 -0.39
N GLU A 235 -3.48 -19.40 0.27
CA GLU A 235 -4.61 -18.78 -0.43
C GLU A 235 -4.19 -17.51 -1.17
N LEU A 236 -3.39 -16.65 -0.53
CA LEU A 236 -2.91 -15.41 -1.15
C LEU A 236 -2.05 -15.70 -2.38
N GLN A 237 -1.18 -16.73 -2.34
CA GLN A 237 -0.37 -17.10 -3.49
C GLN A 237 -1.24 -17.65 -4.65
N SER A 238 -2.25 -18.46 -4.35
CA SER A 238 -3.20 -18.94 -5.36
C SER A 238 -3.98 -17.79 -6.00
N ILE A 239 -4.47 -16.85 -5.18
CA ILE A 239 -5.13 -15.63 -5.67
C ILE A 239 -4.18 -14.84 -6.56
N ARG A 240 -2.92 -14.64 -6.14
CA ARG A 240 -1.91 -13.94 -6.93
C ARG A 240 -1.73 -14.56 -8.31
N GLN A 241 -1.53 -15.87 -8.39
CA GLN A 241 -1.36 -16.58 -9.66
C GLN A 241 -2.57 -16.40 -10.58
N LYS A 242 -3.78 -16.49 -10.01
CA LYS A 242 -5.02 -16.22 -10.74
C LYS A 242 -5.08 -14.78 -11.24
N GLN A 243 -4.80 -13.79 -10.41
CA GLN A 243 -4.85 -12.37 -10.82
C GLN A 243 -3.81 -12.05 -11.90
N VAL A 244 -2.60 -12.61 -11.82
CA VAL A 244 -1.59 -12.45 -12.88
C VAL A 244 -2.09 -13.01 -14.21
N THR A 245 -2.78 -14.16 -14.17
CA THR A 245 -3.37 -14.79 -15.35
C THR A 245 -4.52 -13.97 -15.91
N ASP A 246 -5.47 -13.56 -15.06
CA ASP A 246 -6.68 -12.84 -15.46
C ASP A 246 -6.36 -11.44 -16.05
N PHE A 247 -5.36 -10.73 -15.49
CA PHE A 247 -4.94 -9.41 -15.98
C PHE A 247 -3.80 -9.45 -17.02
N GLY A 248 -3.19 -10.62 -17.27
CA GLY A 248 -2.07 -10.79 -18.19
C GLY A 248 -0.80 -10.03 -17.80
N THR A 249 -0.62 -9.70 -16.51
CA THR A 249 0.55 -8.96 -16.02
C THR A 249 0.92 -9.34 -14.59
N ALA A 250 2.23 -9.35 -14.31
CA ALA A 250 2.76 -9.53 -12.95
C ALA A 250 2.87 -8.21 -12.17
N GLN A 251 2.66 -7.06 -12.82
CA GLN A 251 2.69 -5.73 -12.20
C GLN A 251 1.35 -5.43 -11.52
N LEU A 252 1.07 -6.17 -10.46
CA LEU A 252 -0.17 -6.09 -9.71
C LEU A 252 0.15 -5.98 -8.22
N ASP A 253 -0.62 -5.17 -7.50
CA ASP A 253 -0.42 -4.94 -6.08
C ASP A 253 -1.79 -4.78 -5.41
N PHE A 254 -2.03 -5.47 -4.31
CA PHE A 254 -3.31 -5.46 -3.62
C PHE A 254 -3.64 -4.10 -3.01
N TYR A 255 -2.70 -3.17 -2.84
CA TYR A 255 -2.98 -1.85 -2.28
C TYR A 255 -3.20 -0.74 -3.32
N ILE A 256 -3.21 -1.08 -4.61
CA ILE A 256 -3.53 -0.14 -5.71
C ILE A 256 -4.57 -0.76 -6.67
N PRO A 257 -5.26 0.06 -7.50
CA PRO A 257 -6.09 -0.45 -8.59
C PRO A 257 -5.32 -1.36 -9.56
N PRO A 258 -5.95 -2.42 -10.09
CA PRO A 258 -7.37 -2.77 -9.92
C PRO A 258 -7.65 -3.62 -8.68
N LEU A 259 -6.63 -4.25 -8.07
CA LEU A 259 -6.86 -5.22 -7.01
C LEU A 259 -7.40 -4.59 -5.73
N LYS A 260 -6.96 -3.38 -5.37
CA LYS A 260 -7.43 -2.68 -4.16
C LYS A 260 -8.94 -2.54 -4.10
N GLU A 261 -9.57 -2.15 -5.21
CA GLU A 261 -11.02 -1.97 -5.28
C GLU A 261 -11.76 -3.28 -5.06
N MET A 262 -11.20 -4.40 -5.56
CA MET A 262 -11.82 -5.71 -5.45
C MET A 262 -11.92 -6.25 -4.01
N TRP A 263 -11.08 -5.84 -3.07
CA TRP A 263 -11.12 -6.34 -1.68
C TRP A 263 -11.25 -5.30 -0.57
N LYS A 264 -10.83 -4.04 -0.82
CA LYS A 264 -10.92 -2.94 0.15
C LYS A 264 -12.13 -2.04 -0.11
N GLY A 265 -12.64 -2.02 -1.35
CA GLY A 265 -13.99 -1.56 -1.62
C GLY A 265 -14.95 -2.66 -1.16
N GLY A 266 -15.65 -2.44 -0.05
CA GLY A 266 -16.89 -3.17 0.14
C GLY A 266 -17.79 -2.76 -1.01
N ALA A 267 -18.04 -3.66 -1.98
CA ALA A 267 -18.89 -3.44 -3.16
C ALA A 267 -19.09 -1.94 -3.49
N SER A 268 -18.01 -1.22 -3.83
CA SER A 268 -18.19 0.18 -4.22
C SER A 268 -18.84 0.14 -5.59
N THR A 269 -20.13 0.44 -5.64
CA THR A 269 -20.85 0.44 -6.90
C THR A 269 -20.28 1.55 -7.77
N HIS A 270 -20.20 1.29 -9.07
CA HIS A 270 -19.73 2.28 -10.02
C HIS A 270 -20.93 3.04 -10.57
N TRP A 271 -20.84 4.37 -10.59
CA TRP A 271 -21.92 5.23 -11.02
C TRP A 271 -21.48 6.11 -12.18
N LEU A 272 -22.32 6.19 -13.20
CA LEU A 272 -22.15 7.07 -14.35
C LEU A 272 -23.00 8.33 -14.18
N PHE A 273 -22.33 9.46 -14.02
CA PHE A 273 -22.91 10.79 -14.01
C PHE A 273 -22.74 11.44 -15.37
N ALA A 274 -23.69 12.28 -15.78
CA ALA A 274 -23.65 12.94 -17.07
C ALA A 274 -23.49 14.45 -16.92
N TRP A 275 -22.61 15.03 -17.74
CA TRP A 275 -22.51 16.46 -17.94
C TRP A 275 -22.81 16.82 -19.40
N ASN A 276 -23.81 17.67 -19.59
CA ASN A 276 -24.13 18.26 -20.89
C ASN A 276 -23.83 19.76 -20.85
N PRO A 277 -22.82 20.24 -21.62
CA PRO A 277 -22.45 21.66 -21.64
C PRO A 277 -23.59 22.61 -22.04
N ASN A 278 -24.60 22.12 -22.78
CA ASN A 278 -25.76 22.92 -23.15
C ASN A 278 -26.71 23.18 -21.97
N ASN A 279 -26.67 22.32 -20.94
CA ASN A 279 -27.56 22.41 -19.78
C ASN A 279 -26.85 23.06 -18.57
N PHE A 280 -25.53 22.89 -18.47
CA PHE A 280 -24.73 23.39 -17.36
C PHE A 280 -23.36 23.87 -17.87
N VAL A 281 -23.11 25.17 -17.74
CA VAL A 281 -21.82 25.77 -18.09
C VAL A 281 -20.88 25.64 -16.88
N TRP A 282 -19.80 24.88 -17.05
CA TRP A 282 -18.79 24.65 -16.01
C TRP A 282 -17.65 25.66 -16.14
N ASN A 283 -17.84 26.86 -15.59
CA ASN A 283 -16.93 27.99 -15.79
C ASN A 283 -15.53 27.76 -15.18
N GLU A 284 -15.47 27.07 -14.04
CA GLU A 284 -14.24 26.92 -13.24
C GLU A 284 -13.43 25.66 -13.59
N ILE A 285 -13.82 24.92 -14.64
CA ILE A 285 -13.25 23.60 -14.94
C ILE A 285 -11.72 23.60 -15.09
N ASN A 286 -11.14 24.63 -15.71
CA ASN A 286 -9.68 24.73 -15.87
C ASN A 286 -8.97 24.98 -14.53
N ASP A 287 -9.57 25.80 -13.67
CA ASP A 287 -9.00 26.09 -12.35
C ASP A 287 -9.14 24.88 -11.44
N GLU A 288 -10.24 24.14 -11.52
CA GLU A 288 -10.46 22.89 -10.79
C GLU A 288 -9.49 21.78 -11.24
N ILE A 289 -9.22 21.65 -12.54
CA ILE A 289 -8.18 20.74 -13.06
C ILE A 289 -6.83 21.08 -12.41
N ALA A 290 -6.43 22.36 -12.43
CA ALA A 290 -5.17 22.80 -11.83
C ALA A 290 -5.13 22.58 -10.30
N GLN A 291 -6.26 22.72 -9.61
CA GLN A 291 -6.37 22.44 -8.18
C GLN A 291 -6.12 20.97 -7.86
N ILE A 292 -6.77 20.05 -8.59
CA ILE A 292 -6.60 18.60 -8.42
C ILE A 292 -5.15 18.20 -8.69
N GLU A 293 -4.51 18.76 -9.73
CA GLU A 293 -3.11 18.49 -10.05
C GLU A 293 -2.13 18.96 -8.96
N ASN A 294 -2.50 20.00 -8.22
CA ASN A 294 -1.76 20.49 -7.06
C ASN A 294 -2.18 19.81 -5.74
N GLY A 295 -2.95 18.72 -5.81
CA GLY A 295 -3.34 17.92 -4.64
C GLY A 295 -4.44 18.56 -3.78
N LYS A 296 -5.20 19.52 -4.32
CA LYS A 296 -6.38 20.07 -3.63
C LYS A 296 -7.63 19.26 -3.99
N THR A 297 -8.56 19.19 -3.04
CA THR A 297 -9.87 18.56 -3.21
C THR A 297 -10.81 19.49 -4.00
N VAL A 298 -11.47 18.94 -5.02
CA VAL A 298 -12.60 19.57 -5.71
C VAL A 298 -13.84 18.72 -5.45
N ILE A 299 -14.84 19.34 -4.84
CA ILE A 299 -16.15 18.72 -4.60
C ILE A 299 -17.14 19.42 -5.52
N GLY A 300 -17.98 18.66 -6.21
CA GLY A 300 -19.17 19.25 -6.77
C GLY A 300 -20.41 18.39 -6.63
N ARG A 301 -21.54 19.04 -6.87
CA ARG A 301 -22.87 18.51 -6.66
C ARG A 301 -23.42 18.01 -7.99
N TRP A 302 -23.77 16.74 -8.08
CA TRP A 302 -24.33 16.13 -9.29
C TRP A 302 -25.71 15.56 -9.05
N SER A 303 -26.63 15.84 -9.98
CA SER A 303 -27.96 15.24 -9.95
C SER A 303 -27.86 13.72 -10.17
N CYS A 304 -28.70 12.96 -9.47
CA CYS A 304 -28.78 11.51 -9.60
C CYS A 304 -30.23 11.03 -9.70
N SER A 305 -30.44 9.97 -10.47
CA SER A 305 -31.74 9.26 -10.54
C SER A 305 -31.80 8.03 -9.65
N ASN A 306 -30.65 7.41 -9.34
CA ASN A 306 -30.58 6.26 -8.45
C ASN A 306 -30.20 6.70 -7.03
N LEU A 307 -30.92 6.20 -6.03
CA LEU A 307 -30.75 6.56 -4.61
C LEU A 307 -29.99 5.50 -3.80
N ASN A 308 -29.52 4.42 -4.43
CA ASN A 308 -28.74 3.37 -3.77
C ASN A 308 -27.24 3.71 -3.66
N MET A 309 -26.87 4.96 -3.94
CA MET A 309 -25.49 5.43 -3.84
C MET A 309 -25.07 5.56 -2.37
N SER A 310 -23.83 5.19 -2.07
CA SER A 310 -23.24 5.34 -0.75
C SER A 310 -21.92 6.11 -0.81
N PRO A 311 -21.57 6.86 0.26
CA PRO A 311 -20.22 7.42 0.39
C PRO A 311 -19.14 6.33 0.21
N GLY A 312 -18.18 6.60 -0.66
CA GLY A 312 -17.12 5.67 -1.06
C GLY A 312 -17.33 5.05 -2.44
N ASP A 313 -18.55 5.04 -2.97
CA ASP A 313 -18.83 4.53 -4.32
C ASP A 313 -18.04 5.26 -5.40
N ARG A 314 -17.72 4.56 -6.49
CA ARG A 314 -16.89 5.11 -7.56
C ARG A 314 -17.75 5.96 -8.50
N ALA A 315 -17.35 7.20 -8.72
CA ALA A 315 -18.01 8.12 -9.64
C ALA A 315 -17.23 8.26 -10.96
N TRP A 316 -17.96 8.17 -12.07
CA TRP A 316 -17.47 8.44 -13.43
C TRP A 316 -18.33 9.53 -14.05
N LEU A 317 -17.70 10.56 -14.61
CA LEU A 317 -18.41 11.65 -15.28
C LEU A 317 -18.20 11.56 -16.79
N ILE A 318 -19.30 11.42 -17.53
CA ILE A 318 -19.31 11.44 -18.99
C ILE A 318 -19.76 12.81 -19.53
N ARG A 319 -19.02 13.35 -20.49
CA ARG A 319 -19.42 14.49 -21.31
C ARG A 319 -20.33 14.03 -22.44
N VAL A 320 -21.53 14.60 -22.54
CA VAL A 320 -22.55 14.26 -23.54
C VAL A 320 -23.15 15.50 -24.22
N GLY A 321 -24.04 15.30 -25.19
CA GLY A 321 -24.76 16.36 -25.89
C GLY A 321 -23.98 17.00 -27.05
N VAL A 322 -22.74 17.43 -26.81
CA VAL A 322 -21.87 18.08 -27.80
C VAL A 322 -20.60 17.24 -27.97
N GLU A 323 -19.91 17.26 -29.12
CA GLU A 323 -18.57 16.65 -29.26
C GLU A 323 -17.48 17.51 -28.58
N PRO A 324 -16.36 16.92 -28.12
CA PRO A 324 -16.06 15.48 -28.05
C PRO A 324 -16.75 14.76 -26.87
N LYS A 325 -17.40 13.62 -27.11
CA LYS A 325 -18.09 12.84 -26.06
C LYS A 325 -17.21 11.75 -25.47
N GLY A 326 -17.29 11.55 -24.17
CA GLY A 326 -16.52 10.52 -23.47
C GLY A 326 -16.36 10.79 -21.98
N ILE A 327 -15.67 9.87 -21.29
CA ILE A 327 -15.39 10.02 -19.86
C ILE A 327 -14.32 11.08 -19.68
N MET A 328 -14.61 12.05 -18.81
CA MET A 328 -13.72 13.18 -18.57
C MET A 328 -13.33 13.37 -17.12
N ALA A 329 -14.03 12.75 -16.16
CA ALA A 329 -13.64 12.83 -14.76
C ALA A 329 -13.96 11.55 -14.00
N THR A 330 -13.24 11.36 -12.89
CA THR A 330 -13.49 10.28 -11.95
C THR A 330 -13.22 10.73 -10.52
N GLY A 331 -13.90 10.08 -9.58
CA GLY A 331 -13.90 10.47 -8.17
C GLY A 331 -14.63 9.45 -7.31
N ASN A 332 -15.04 9.90 -6.13
CA ASN A 332 -15.84 9.11 -5.20
C ASN A 332 -17.05 9.92 -4.75
N VAL A 333 -18.18 9.23 -4.56
CA VAL A 333 -19.35 9.79 -3.88
C VAL A 333 -18.97 10.02 -2.41
N ILE A 334 -19.29 11.19 -1.85
CA ILE A 334 -18.96 11.55 -0.46
C ILE A 334 -20.18 11.89 0.39
N SER A 335 -21.39 11.86 -0.18
CA SER A 335 -22.65 12.05 0.53
C SER A 335 -23.63 10.92 0.25
N GLU A 336 -24.58 10.71 1.15
CA GLU A 336 -25.81 10.00 0.79
C GLU A 336 -26.63 10.88 -0.19
N PRO A 337 -27.53 10.30 -1.01
CA PRO A 337 -28.43 11.07 -1.86
C PRO A 337 -29.32 12.01 -1.05
N TYR A 338 -29.42 13.26 -1.48
CA TYR A 338 -30.25 14.27 -0.84
C TYR A 338 -31.06 15.08 -1.86
N GLU A 339 -32.22 15.57 -1.44
CA GLU A 339 -33.11 16.38 -2.27
C GLU A 339 -32.73 17.87 -2.16
N ALA A 340 -32.68 18.57 -3.30
CA ALA A 340 -32.51 20.01 -3.35
C ALA A 340 -33.22 20.59 -4.59
N ASP A 341 -33.21 21.92 -4.74
CA ASP A 341 -33.81 22.61 -5.88
C ASP A 341 -33.31 22.06 -7.22
N HIS A 342 -34.20 22.00 -8.20
CA HIS A 342 -33.88 21.47 -9.52
C HIS A 342 -32.78 22.31 -10.20
N TYR A 343 -31.82 21.66 -10.87
CA TYR A 343 -30.66 22.35 -11.46
C TYR A 343 -31.02 23.36 -12.56
N GLU A 344 -32.13 23.13 -13.29
CA GLU A 344 -32.72 24.13 -14.20
C GLU A 344 -33.40 25.29 -13.44
N PRO A 345 -32.95 26.55 -13.62
CA PRO A 345 -33.44 27.70 -12.85
C PRO A 345 -34.96 27.93 -12.93
N GLU A 346 -35.56 27.73 -14.10
CA GLU A 346 -37.01 27.93 -14.28
C GLU A 346 -37.84 26.86 -13.56
N LYS A 347 -37.33 25.63 -13.43
CA LYS A 347 -37.98 24.57 -12.66
C LYS A 347 -37.80 24.81 -11.16
N ALA A 348 -36.62 25.27 -10.73
CA ALA A 348 -36.39 25.67 -9.34
C ALA A 348 -37.36 26.79 -8.90
N LYS A 349 -37.56 27.83 -9.74
CA LYS A 349 -38.54 28.90 -9.48
C LYS A 349 -39.98 28.39 -9.31
N GLN A 350 -40.30 27.24 -9.92
CA GLN A 350 -41.60 26.57 -9.78
C GLN A 350 -41.66 25.62 -8.57
N GLY A 351 -40.64 25.63 -7.70
CA GLY A 351 -40.55 24.77 -6.52
C GLY A 351 -40.27 23.30 -6.84
N LYS A 352 -39.74 23.00 -8.04
CA LYS A 352 -39.33 21.63 -8.40
C LYS A 352 -37.97 21.32 -7.79
N THR A 353 -37.82 20.09 -7.35
CA THR A 353 -36.60 19.53 -6.75
C THR A 353 -36.07 18.36 -7.58
N CYS A 354 -34.83 17.97 -7.32
CA CYS A 354 -34.27 16.68 -7.73
C CYS A 354 -33.25 16.17 -6.71
N ASN A 355 -32.86 14.92 -6.86
CA ASN A 355 -31.88 14.29 -5.98
C ASN A 355 -30.46 14.58 -6.46
N TYR A 356 -29.55 14.71 -5.50
CA TYR A 356 -28.15 15.00 -5.71
C TYR A 356 -27.29 14.12 -4.82
N VAL A 357 -26.03 13.97 -5.24
CA VAL A 357 -24.92 13.56 -4.38
C VAL A 357 -23.76 14.53 -4.55
N ASP A 358 -22.92 14.61 -3.53
CA ASP A 358 -21.64 15.30 -3.61
C ASP A 358 -20.56 14.30 -4.04
N ILE A 359 -19.75 14.72 -5.01
CA ILE A 359 -18.66 13.93 -5.59
C ILE A 359 -17.35 14.67 -5.34
N GLU A 360 -16.41 13.99 -4.70
CA GLU A 360 -15.02 14.42 -4.65
C GLU A 360 -14.29 13.90 -5.89
N PHE A 361 -13.83 14.80 -6.77
CA PHE A 361 -13.07 14.39 -7.95
C PHE A 361 -11.60 14.15 -7.61
N THR A 362 -11.10 13.03 -8.12
CA THR A 362 -9.68 12.66 -8.02
C THR A 362 -8.92 12.95 -9.31
N LYS A 363 -9.63 13.06 -10.44
CA LYS A 363 -9.07 13.51 -11.72
C LYS A 363 -10.17 14.10 -12.60
N ILE A 364 -9.88 15.23 -13.24
CA ILE A 364 -10.64 15.82 -14.34
C ILE A 364 -9.65 15.98 -15.52
N LEU A 365 -10.11 15.69 -16.73
CA LEU A 365 -9.36 15.84 -17.99
C LEU A 365 -9.93 17.00 -18.80
N ASP A 366 -9.06 17.76 -19.45
CA ASP A 366 -9.46 18.69 -20.51
C ASP A 366 -9.61 17.89 -21.80
N VAL A 367 -10.84 17.53 -22.16
CA VAL A 367 -11.15 16.71 -23.35
C VAL A 367 -10.71 17.32 -24.68
N PHE A 368 -10.28 18.58 -24.71
CA PHE A 368 -9.75 19.23 -25.91
C PHE A 368 -8.21 19.21 -25.98
N LYS A 369 -7.53 18.92 -24.87
CA LYS A 369 -6.06 18.89 -24.78
C LYS A 369 -5.52 17.50 -24.46
N ASP A 370 -6.22 16.79 -23.59
CA ASP A 370 -5.83 15.50 -23.07
C ASP A 370 -6.33 14.36 -23.95
N THR A 371 -5.60 13.25 -23.92
CA THR A 371 -6.20 11.98 -24.33
C THR A 371 -7.30 11.66 -23.32
N PHE A 372 -8.46 11.17 -23.75
CA PHE A 372 -9.56 10.76 -22.87
C PHE A 372 -10.22 9.48 -23.39
N VAL A 373 -11.10 8.86 -22.61
CA VAL A 373 -11.85 7.67 -23.06
C VAL A 373 -13.03 8.14 -23.90
N GLU A 374 -12.97 7.96 -25.21
CA GLU A 374 -14.02 8.41 -26.13
C GLU A 374 -15.29 7.56 -26.02
N LEU A 375 -16.43 8.14 -26.37
CA LEU A 375 -17.70 7.39 -26.43
C LEU A 375 -17.60 6.16 -27.34
N GLN A 376 -16.84 6.24 -28.44
CA GLN A 376 -16.63 5.12 -29.35
C GLN A 376 -15.89 3.96 -28.68
N ASP A 377 -14.99 4.24 -27.73
CA ASP A 377 -14.29 3.19 -26.97
C ASP A 377 -15.24 2.53 -25.97
N LEU A 378 -16.11 3.32 -25.33
CA LEU A 378 -17.15 2.81 -24.44
C LEU A 378 -18.16 1.91 -25.16
N GLU A 379 -18.59 2.29 -26.37
CA GLU A 379 -19.54 1.51 -27.18
C GLU A 379 -18.99 0.14 -27.60
N ARG A 380 -17.66 -0.04 -27.59
CA ARG A 380 -17.02 -1.36 -27.79
C ARG A 380 -17.13 -2.27 -26.57
N ILE A 381 -17.45 -1.73 -25.40
CA ILE A 381 -17.76 -2.50 -24.19
C ILE A 381 -19.21 -3.00 -24.32
N THR A 382 -19.36 -4.19 -24.92
CA THR A 382 -20.67 -4.80 -25.17
C THR A 382 -21.14 -5.74 -24.06
N ILE A 383 -20.28 -6.02 -23.08
CA ILE A 383 -20.62 -6.84 -21.90
C ILE A 383 -21.66 -6.10 -21.04
N ASP A 384 -22.50 -6.86 -20.33
CA ASP A 384 -23.59 -6.36 -19.47
C ASP A 384 -24.64 -5.44 -20.13
N LYS A 385 -24.50 -5.12 -21.42
CA LYS A 385 -25.35 -4.16 -22.14
C LYS A 385 -25.41 -2.80 -21.41
N GLN A 386 -24.27 -2.31 -20.94
CA GLN A 386 -24.17 -1.02 -20.25
C GLN A 386 -24.69 0.13 -21.10
N THR A 387 -25.44 1.05 -20.48
CA THR A 387 -25.81 2.32 -21.10
C THR A 387 -24.74 3.37 -20.80
N TRP A 388 -24.09 3.89 -21.85
CA TRP A 388 -23.04 4.91 -21.71
C TRP A 388 -23.53 6.33 -21.95
N VAL A 389 -24.66 6.51 -22.66
CA VAL A 389 -25.32 7.81 -22.85
C VAL A 389 -26.66 7.78 -22.13
N PRO A 390 -26.67 8.03 -20.81
CA PRO A 390 -27.87 7.86 -20.04
C PRO A 390 -28.85 9.02 -20.25
N GLN A 391 -30.15 8.74 -20.12
CA GLN A 391 -31.21 9.77 -20.17
C GLN A 391 -31.29 10.56 -18.86
N SER A 392 -30.81 9.99 -17.76
CA SER A 392 -30.70 10.62 -16.44
C SER A 392 -29.32 10.39 -15.86
N SER A 393 -28.80 11.36 -15.11
CA SER A 393 -27.49 11.22 -14.46
C SER A 393 -27.56 10.28 -13.25
N GLY A 394 -26.45 9.63 -12.90
CA GLY A 394 -26.36 8.76 -11.73
C GLY A 394 -27.01 7.40 -11.94
N ILE A 395 -26.65 6.73 -13.05
CA ILE A 395 -27.01 5.33 -13.29
C ILE A 395 -25.87 4.40 -12.89
N GLU A 396 -26.20 3.16 -12.57
CA GLU A 396 -25.20 2.14 -12.23
C GLU A 396 -24.39 1.72 -13.47
N ILE A 397 -23.11 1.44 -13.27
CA ILE A 397 -22.23 0.76 -14.21
C ILE A 397 -22.05 -0.66 -13.70
N HIS A 398 -22.51 -1.63 -14.49
CA HIS A 398 -22.41 -3.05 -14.12
C HIS A 398 -20.94 -3.47 -13.93
N ASP A 399 -20.69 -4.36 -12.97
CA ASP A 399 -19.35 -4.75 -12.49
C ASP A 399 -18.32 -5.05 -13.60
N ARG A 400 -18.69 -5.81 -14.65
CA ARG A 400 -17.73 -6.18 -15.70
C ARG A 400 -17.47 -5.02 -16.65
N SER A 401 -18.48 -4.21 -16.92
CA SER A 401 -18.34 -2.96 -17.68
C SER A 401 -17.50 -1.94 -16.93
N ALA A 402 -17.65 -1.86 -15.60
CA ALA A 402 -16.86 -1.01 -14.72
C ALA A 402 -15.37 -1.36 -14.78
N GLY A 403 -15.00 -2.64 -14.65
CA GLY A 403 -13.60 -3.07 -14.75
C GLY A 403 -12.98 -2.82 -16.14
N LEU A 404 -13.77 -2.91 -17.22
CA LEU A 404 -13.29 -2.57 -18.57
C LEU A 404 -13.12 -1.05 -18.76
N LEU A 405 -14.03 -0.25 -18.21
CA LEU A 405 -13.89 1.21 -18.19
C LEU A 405 -12.63 1.63 -17.43
N GLU A 406 -12.37 1.06 -16.25
CA GLU A 406 -11.15 1.33 -15.49
C GLU A 406 -9.89 1.02 -16.30
N LYS A 407 -9.89 -0.09 -17.04
CA LYS A 407 -8.78 -0.45 -17.91
C LYS A 407 -8.52 0.61 -18.97
N LEU A 408 -9.57 1.09 -19.66
CA LEU A 408 -9.45 2.16 -20.65
C LEU A 408 -8.96 3.46 -20.02
N TRP A 409 -9.53 3.83 -18.87
CA TRP A 409 -9.14 5.03 -18.14
C TRP A 409 -7.66 5.01 -17.72
N ASN A 410 -7.18 3.88 -17.21
CA ASN A 410 -5.78 3.73 -16.80
C ASN A 410 -4.81 3.81 -17.99
N GLN A 411 -5.21 3.35 -19.19
CA GLN A 411 -4.40 3.51 -20.40
C GLN A 411 -4.27 4.98 -20.80
N VAL A 412 -5.39 5.70 -20.77
CA VAL A 412 -5.45 7.14 -21.04
C VAL A 412 -4.61 7.94 -20.04
N ALA A 413 -4.78 7.67 -18.74
CA ALA A 413 -4.05 8.36 -17.68
C ALA A 413 -2.53 8.20 -17.83
N ARG A 414 -2.04 6.99 -18.16
CA ARG A 414 -0.62 6.74 -18.44
C ARG A 414 -0.10 7.52 -19.67
N SER A 415 -0.90 7.59 -20.73
CA SER A 415 -0.56 8.35 -21.94
C SER A 415 -0.38 9.84 -21.61
N ASN A 416 -1.28 10.41 -20.82
CA ASN A 416 -1.20 11.83 -20.43
C ASN A 416 -0.01 12.09 -19.48
N SER A 417 0.28 11.21 -18.53
CA SER A 417 1.50 11.35 -17.68
C SER A 417 2.81 11.29 -18.47
N SER A 418 2.82 10.59 -19.60
CA SER A 418 4.00 10.46 -20.48
C SER A 418 4.23 11.72 -21.34
N LYS A 419 3.17 12.49 -21.63
CA LYS A 419 3.28 13.79 -22.33
C LYS A 419 3.87 14.88 -21.43
N VAL A 420 3.68 14.79 -20.12
CA VAL A 420 4.19 15.77 -19.14
C VAL A 420 5.69 15.57 -18.85
N SER A 421 6.26 14.41 -19.20
CA SER A 421 7.67 14.07 -18.91
C SER A 421 8.66 14.30 -20.07
N GLU A 422 8.23 14.83 -21.22
CA GLU A 422 9.17 15.32 -22.25
C GLU A 422 9.82 16.64 -21.76
N PRO A 423 11.16 16.71 -21.62
CA PRO A 423 11.81 17.95 -21.22
C PRO A 423 11.66 18.98 -22.34
N LEU A 424 11.21 20.18 -21.98
CA LEU A 424 11.26 21.35 -22.85
C LEU A 424 12.67 21.50 -23.46
N PRO A 425 12.79 21.71 -24.78
CA PRO A 425 14.09 21.92 -25.40
C PRO A 425 14.77 23.13 -24.75
N ILE A 426 15.94 22.89 -24.16
CA ILE A 426 16.78 23.92 -23.56
C ILE A 426 17.12 24.94 -24.65
N MET A 427 16.45 26.10 -24.64
CA MET A 427 16.90 27.26 -25.39
C MET A 427 18.24 27.69 -24.80
N LYS A 428 19.32 27.39 -25.52
CA LYS A 428 20.64 27.97 -25.27
C LYS A 428 20.54 29.48 -25.52
N HIS A 429 20.38 30.26 -24.45
CA HIS A 429 20.70 31.68 -24.50
C HIS A 429 22.20 31.84 -24.26
N GLU A 430 22.89 32.47 -25.22
CA GLU A 430 24.27 32.92 -25.03
C GLU A 430 24.34 33.94 -23.88
N PRO A 431 25.37 33.87 -23.03
CA PRO A 431 25.53 34.79 -21.92
C PRO A 431 25.84 36.20 -22.45
N LYS A 432 24.88 37.11 -22.31
CA LYS A 432 25.14 38.55 -22.41
C LYS A 432 25.61 39.05 -21.04
N ASN A 433 26.92 39.25 -20.92
CA ASN A 433 27.48 40.10 -19.88
C ASN A 433 26.97 41.53 -20.09
N LEU A 434 26.27 42.08 -19.11
CA LEU A 434 26.11 43.52 -18.96
C LEU A 434 26.54 43.92 -17.56
N ILE A 435 27.69 44.58 -17.55
CA ILE A 435 28.19 45.43 -16.47
C ILE A 435 27.36 46.72 -16.52
N LEU A 436 26.58 46.97 -15.47
CA LEU A 436 26.53 48.19 -14.64
C LEU A 436 25.37 48.07 -13.64
#